data_AF-A0A819K322-F1
#
_entry.id   AF-A0A819K322-F1
#
_cell.length_a   1.000
_cell.length_b   1.000
_cell.length_c   1.000
_cell.angle_alpha   90.00
_cell.angle_beta   90.00
_cell.angle_gamma   90.00
#
_symmetry.space_group_name_H-M   'P 1'
#
loop_
_entity.id
_entity.type
_entity.pdbx_description
1 polymer ?
#
loop_
_entity_poly.entity_id
_entity_poly.type
_entity_poly.pdbx_seq_one_letter_code
_entity_poly.pdbx_strand_id
1 'polypeptide(L)'
;MLPRFSKENFPKNFELVNQLTALAKEKGCTTGQLTLAWILAQGDDFIPIPGTSKIKNLEENAGATQVELSKEEIKKIRDACEKADVQGDRYPPQFSAHLYGDSAPKKN
;
A
#
# COMPACT_ATOMS: atom_id res chain seq x y z
N MET A 1 -15.67 10.58 -7.77
CA MET A 1 -15.35 9.52 -6.78
C MET A 1 -14.18 8.71 -7.33
N LEU A 2 -13.22 8.30 -6.50
CA LEU A 2 -12.06 7.53 -6.95
C LEU A 2 -12.52 6.15 -7.48
N PRO A 3 -12.20 5.76 -8.74
CA PRO A 3 -12.77 4.56 -9.35
C PRO A 3 -12.54 3.27 -8.56
N ARG A 4 -11.36 3.08 -7.96
CA ARG A 4 -11.06 1.92 -7.09
C ARG A 4 -11.93 1.80 -5.84
N PHE A 5 -12.56 2.89 -5.43
CA PHE A 5 -13.41 2.98 -4.24
C PHE A 5 -14.89 3.18 -4.59
N SER A 6 -15.28 2.96 -5.85
CA SER A 6 -16.69 2.95 -6.24
C SER A 6 -17.42 1.77 -5.57
N LYS A 7 -18.74 1.87 -5.43
CA LYS A 7 -19.56 0.76 -4.90
C LYS A 7 -19.39 -0.55 -5.68
N GLU A 8 -19.09 -0.44 -6.97
CA GLU A 8 -18.89 -1.56 -7.88
C GLU A 8 -17.51 -2.22 -7.68
N ASN A 9 -16.44 -1.42 -7.64
CA ASN A 9 -15.06 -1.94 -7.61
C ASN A 9 -14.55 -2.25 -6.20
N PHE A 10 -15.06 -1.53 -5.19
CA PHE A 10 -14.54 -1.63 -3.82
C PHE A 10 -14.60 -3.05 -3.24
N PRO A 11 -15.70 -3.82 -3.36
CA PRO A 11 -15.75 -5.18 -2.81
C PRO A 11 -14.65 -6.08 -3.37
N LYS A 12 -14.39 -6.00 -4.69
CA LYS A 12 -13.36 -6.80 -5.35
C LYS A 12 -11.96 -6.40 -4.89
N ASN A 13 -11.68 -5.10 -4.82
CA ASN A 13 -10.40 -4.56 -4.37
C ASN A 13 -10.12 -4.88 -2.88
N PHE A 14 -11.18 -4.99 -2.07
CA PHE A 14 -11.07 -5.29 -0.66
C PHE A 14 -10.69 -6.75 -0.38
N GLU A 15 -10.84 -7.66 -1.35
CA GLU A 15 -10.40 -9.07 -1.22
C GLU A 15 -8.91 -9.17 -0.90
N LEU A 16 -8.06 -8.37 -1.56
CA LEU A 16 -6.62 -8.31 -1.26
C LEU A 16 -6.37 -7.86 0.18
N VAL A 17 -7.10 -6.83 0.64
CA VAL A 17 -6.99 -6.32 2.02
C VAL A 17 -7.35 -7.40 3.03
N ASN A 18 -8.39 -8.21 2.77
CA ASN A 18 -8.77 -9.33 3.63
C ASN A 18 -7.67 -10.40 3.72
N GLN A 19 -7.04 -10.74 2.59
CA GLN A 19 -5.94 -11.71 2.59
C GLN A 19 -4.73 -11.21 3.39
N LEU A 20 -4.32 -9.95 3.18
CA LEU A 20 -3.23 -9.35 3.95
C LEU A 20 -3.58 -9.22 5.44
N THR A 21 -4.84 -8.95 5.77
CA THR A 21 -5.30 -8.86 7.16
C THR A 21 -5.26 -10.22 7.85
N ALA A 22 -5.57 -11.31 7.15
CA ALA A 22 -5.43 -12.66 7.69
C ALA A 22 -3.96 -12.99 7.99
N LEU A 23 -3.04 -12.69 7.06
CA LEU A 23 -1.61 -12.87 7.27
C LEU A 23 -1.06 -12.02 8.41
N ALA A 24 -1.49 -10.75 8.50
CA ALA A 24 -1.09 -9.85 9.58
C ALA A 24 -1.55 -10.38 10.95
N LYS A 25 -2.77 -10.92 11.02
CA LYS A 25 -3.32 -11.54 12.24
C LYS A 25 -2.52 -12.78 12.64
N GLU A 26 -2.18 -13.65 11.69
CA GLU A 26 -1.31 -14.82 11.95
C GLU A 26 0.07 -14.39 12.46
N LYS A 27 0.61 -13.28 11.92
CA LYS A 27 1.89 -12.71 12.33
C LYS A 27 1.85 -11.96 13.66
N GLY A 28 0.67 -11.57 14.14
CA GLY A 28 0.49 -10.78 15.36
C GLY A 28 0.80 -9.29 15.18
N CYS A 29 0.65 -8.73 13.97
CA CYS A 29 0.84 -7.31 13.68
C CYS A 29 -0.39 -6.70 13.00
N THR A 30 -0.41 -5.37 12.82
CA THR A 30 -1.48 -4.73 12.03
C THR A 30 -1.27 -4.94 10.54
N THR A 31 -2.34 -4.86 9.73
CA THR A 31 -2.23 -4.94 8.26
C THR A 31 -1.30 -3.84 7.71
N GLY A 32 -1.30 -2.66 8.33
CA GLY A 32 -0.39 -1.56 7.99
C GLY A 32 1.07 -1.93 8.26
N GLN A 33 1.36 -2.49 9.43
CA GLN A 33 2.69 -2.96 9.79
C GLN A 33 3.19 -4.07 8.86
N LEU A 34 2.36 -5.08 8.58
CA LEU A 34 2.71 -6.15 7.64
C LEU A 34 3.09 -5.59 6.26
N THR A 35 2.31 -4.62 5.77
CA THR A 35 2.53 -4.02 4.45
C THR A 35 3.83 -3.21 4.41
N LEU A 36 4.10 -2.41 5.44
CA LEU A 36 5.34 -1.63 5.54
C LEU A 36 6.57 -2.54 5.69
N ALA A 37 6.46 -3.59 6.50
CA ALA A 37 7.51 -4.60 6.66
C ALA A 37 7.81 -5.32 5.34
N TRP A 38 6.77 -5.62 4.55
CA TRP A 38 6.95 -6.21 3.22
C TRP A 38 7.67 -5.27 2.24
N ILE A 39 7.39 -3.96 2.28
CA ILE A 39 8.11 -2.97 1.47
C ILE A 39 9.60 -2.93 1.87
N LEU A 40 9.88 -2.86 3.17
CA LEU A 40 11.25 -2.87 3.71
C LEU A 40 12.00 -4.16 3.31
N ALA A 41 11.30 -5.29 3.26
CA ALA A 41 11.90 -6.58 2.91
C ALA A 41 12.29 -6.73 1.42
N GLN A 42 12.00 -5.75 0.56
CA GLN A 42 12.36 -5.82 -0.86
C GLN A 42 13.83 -5.47 -1.14
N GLY A 43 14.51 -4.80 -0.22
CA GLY A 43 15.92 -4.44 -0.34
C GLY A 43 16.30 -3.26 0.56
N ASP A 44 17.60 -3.08 0.78
CA ASP A 44 18.14 -1.99 1.63
C ASP A 44 17.90 -0.58 1.03
N ASP A 45 17.54 -0.51 -0.24
CA ASP A 45 17.20 0.70 -0.98
C ASP A 45 15.70 1.03 -0.99
N PHE A 46 14.87 0.23 -0.30
CA PHE A 46 13.44 0.47 -0.16
C PHE A 46 13.12 1.26 1.11
N ILE A 47 12.83 2.55 0.94
CA ILE A 47 12.54 3.48 2.06
C ILE A 47 11.07 3.90 2.02
N PRO A 48 10.16 3.25 2.77
CA PRO A 48 8.76 3.65 2.83
C PRO A 48 8.62 5.01 3.54
N ILE A 49 7.74 5.87 3.01
CA ILE A 49 7.45 7.21 3.54
C ILE A 49 5.97 7.34 3.98
N PRO A 50 5.51 6.56 4.98
CA PRO A 50 4.11 6.58 5.38
C PRO A 50 3.75 7.91 6.09
N GLY A 51 2.83 8.67 5.49
CA GLY A 51 2.31 9.90 6.08
C GLY A 51 1.20 9.64 7.10
N THR A 52 1.15 10.44 8.18
CA THR A 52 0.07 10.43 9.17
C THR A 52 -0.03 11.77 9.90
N SER A 53 -1.22 12.11 10.41
CA SER A 53 -1.46 13.27 11.28
C SER A 53 -1.63 12.90 12.76
N LYS A 54 -1.50 11.61 13.11
CA LYS A 54 -1.74 11.08 14.47
C LYS A 54 -0.50 10.36 15.00
N ILE A 55 -0.12 10.66 16.24
CA ILE A 55 1.03 10.05 16.92
C ILE A 55 0.87 8.52 17.01
N LYS A 56 -0.32 8.02 17.40
CA LYS A 56 -0.58 6.57 17.46
C LYS A 56 -0.26 5.84 16.14
N ASN A 57 -0.58 6.46 15.01
CA ASN A 57 -0.31 5.87 13.70
C ASN A 57 1.19 5.97 13.34
N LEU A 58 1.88 7.01 13.81
CA LEU A 58 3.34 7.11 13.68
C LEU A 58 4.01 5.94 14.44
N GLU A 59 3.59 5.70 15.68
CA GLU A 59 4.08 4.59 16.50
C GLU A 59 3.77 3.24 15.86
N GLU A 60 2.55 3.05 15.35
CA GLU A 60 2.18 1.83 14.61
C GLU A 60 3.06 1.63 13.37
N ASN A 61 3.22 2.67 12.54
CA ASN A 61 4.06 2.62 11.33
C ASN A 61 5.53 2.32 11.67
N ALA A 62 6.08 2.94 12.70
CA ALA A 62 7.44 2.70 13.17
C ALA A 62 7.61 1.26 13.67
N GLY A 63 6.59 0.70 14.33
CA GLY A 63 6.59 -0.70 14.77
C GLY A 63 6.73 -1.72 13.64
N ALA A 64 6.48 -1.34 12.37
CA ALA A 64 6.69 -2.22 11.23
C ALA A 64 8.14 -2.70 11.08
N THR A 65 9.13 -1.95 11.57
CA THR A 65 10.54 -2.35 11.50
C THR A 65 10.87 -3.53 12.40
N GLN A 66 9.97 -3.89 13.32
CA GLN A 66 10.11 -5.03 14.23
C GLN A 66 9.42 -6.29 13.68
N VAL A 67 8.75 -6.19 12.53
CA VAL A 67 8.06 -7.31 11.90
C VAL A 67 9.01 -7.99 10.91
N GLU A 68 9.59 -9.11 11.31
CA GLU A 68 10.45 -9.92 10.46
C GLU A 68 9.62 -10.86 9.59
N LEU A 69 9.74 -10.77 8.26
CA LEU A 69 9.04 -11.66 7.33
C LEU A 69 9.97 -12.75 6.82
N SER A 70 9.50 -14.00 6.84
CA SER A 70 10.18 -15.13 6.21
C SER A 70 10.10 -15.02 4.68
N LYS A 71 10.98 -15.74 3.97
CA LYS A 71 10.96 -15.77 2.50
C LYS A 71 9.62 -16.29 1.97
N GLU A 72 9.02 -17.25 2.66
CA GLU A 72 7.72 -17.82 2.34
C GLU A 72 6.59 -16.79 2.56
N GLU A 73 6.65 -16.01 3.63
CA GLU A 73 5.68 -14.93 3.90
C GLU A 73 5.79 -13.81 2.85
N ILE A 74 7.01 -13.38 2.51
CA ILE A 74 7.27 -12.41 1.45
C ILE A 74 6.70 -12.90 0.12
N LYS A 75 6.91 -14.19 -0.20
CA LYS A 75 6.35 -14.82 -1.41
C LYS A 75 4.83 -14.86 -1.37
N LYS A 76 4.22 -15.24 -0.23
CA LYS A 76 2.75 -15.25 -0.08
C LYS A 76 2.13 -13.88 -0.33
N ILE A 77 2.72 -12.82 0.23
CA ILE A 77 2.25 -11.44 0.03
C ILE A 77 2.38 -11.04 -1.44
N ARG A 78 3.52 -11.35 -2.08
CA ARG A 78 3.73 -11.09 -3.51
C ARG A 78 2.71 -11.83 -4.38
N ASP A 79 2.51 -13.13 -4.16
CA ASP A 79 1.54 -13.95 -4.88
C ASP A 79 0.12 -13.40 -4.72
N ALA A 80 -0.24 -12.90 -3.53
CA ALA A 80 -1.55 -12.27 -3.29
C ALA A 80 -1.71 -10.98 -4.10
N CYS A 81 -0.68 -10.12 -4.12
CA CYS A 81 -0.67 -8.89 -4.91
C CYS A 81 -0.71 -9.14 -6.42
N GLU A 82 0.03 -10.13 -6.93
CA GLU A 82 0.06 -10.47 -8.36
C GLU A 82 -1.25 -11.10 -8.85
N LYS A 83 -1.95 -11.83 -7.98
CA LYS A 83 -3.29 -12.38 -8.25
C LYS A 83 -4.41 -11.36 -8.05
N ALA A 84 -4.12 -10.21 -7.44
CA ALA A 84 -5.12 -9.20 -7.17
C ALA A 84 -5.54 -8.52 -8.47
N ASP A 85 -6.75 -8.83 -8.91
CA ASP A 85 -7.40 -8.17 -10.03
C ASP A 85 -8.03 -6.84 -9.56
N VAL A 86 -7.19 -5.82 -9.42
CA VAL A 86 -7.59 -4.50 -8.91
C VAL A 86 -8.42 -3.75 -9.96
N GLN A 87 -9.70 -3.55 -9.65
CA GLN A 87 -10.67 -2.91 -10.53
C GLN A 87 -10.68 -1.38 -10.39
N GLY A 88 -10.76 -0.71 -11.54
CA GLY A 88 -10.86 0.74 -11.65
C GLY A 88 -9.51 1.48 -11.62
N ASP A 89 -9.48 2.63 -12.32
CA ASP A 89 -8.31 3.49 -12.38
C ASP A 89 -7.95 4.12 -11.03
N ARG A 90 -6.66 4.44 -10.88
CA ARG A 90 -6.15 5.14 -9.68
C ARG A 90 -6.77 6.53 -9.51
N TYR A 91 -6.99 7.23 -10.62
CA TYR A 91 -7.56 8.58 -10.64
C TYR A 91 -8.79 8.61 -11.57
N PRO A 92 -9.83 9.41 -11.24
CA PRO A 92 -10.88 9.77 -12.20
C PRO A 92 -10.28 10.42 -13.45
N PRO A 93 -10.91 10.27 -14.62
CA PRO A 93 -10.41 10.84 -15.88
C PRO A 93 -10.10 12.33 -15.83
N GLN A 94 -10.88 13.11 -15.07
CA GLN A 94 -10.68 14.56 -14.95
C GLN A 94 -9.41 14.89 -14.15
N PHE A 95 -9.02 14.06 -13.18
CA PHE A 95 -7.79 14.27 -12.40
C PHE A 95 -6.56 13.69 -13.10
N SER A 96 -6.72 12.60 -13.85
CA SER A 96 -5.60 12.03 -14.62
C SER A 96 -5.07 12.98 -15.68
N ALA A 97 -5.95 13.82 -16.27
CA ALA A 97 -5.58 14.85 -17.24
C ALA A 97 -4.58 15.89 -16.70
N HIS A 98 -4.50 16.08 -15.37
CA HIS A 98 -3.61 17.04 -14.73
C HIS A 98 -2.33 16.42 -14.17
N LEU A 99 -2.09 15.11 -14.38
CA LEU A 99 -0.87 14.45 -13.90
C LEU A 99 0.37 14.87 -14.70
N TYR A 100 0.19 15.34 -15.93
CA TYR A 100 1.25 15.89 -16.77
C TYR A 100 1.15 17.43 -16.77
N GLY A 101 1.70 18.04 -15.73
CA GLY A 101 1.85 19.50 -15.64
C GLY A 101 3.32 19.88 -15.76
N ASP A 102 3.65 20.73 -16.72
CA ASP A 102 5.00 21.29 -16.83
C ASP A 102 5.25 22.27 -15.69
N SER A 103 6.47 22.26 -15.17
CA SER A 103 6.90 23.32 -14.25
C SER A 103 7.18 24.60 -15.04
N ALA A 104 6.91 25.76 -14.42
CA ALA A 104 7.27 27.03 -15.03
C ALA A 104 8.77 27.04 -15.40
N PRO A 105 9.14 27.59 -16.58
CA PRO A 105 10.54 27.67 -16.96
C PRO A 105 11.30 28.49 -15.92
N LYS A 106 12.57 28.15 -15.71
CA LYS A 106 13.46 28.89 -14.82
C LYS A 106 13.44 30.37 -15.22
N LYS A 107 13.06 31.25 -14.29
CA LYS A 107 13.24 32.69 -14.48
C LYS A 107 14.73 32.99 -14.41
N ASN A 108 15.24 33.64 -15.45
CA ASN A 108 16.61 34.16 -15.49
C ASN A 108 16.85 35.18 -14.37
#